data_AF-A0A3E0KIA7-F1
#
_entry.id   AF-A0A3E0KIA7-F1
#
_cell.length_a   1.000
_cell.length_b   1.000
_cell.length_c   1.000
_cell.angle_alpha   90.00
_cell.angle_beta   90.00
_cell.angle_gamma   90.00
#
_symmetry.space_group_name_H-M   'P 1'
#
loop_
_entity.id
_entity.type
_entity.pdbx_description
1 polymer ?
#
loop_
_entity_poly.entity_id
_entity_poly.type
_entity_poly.pdbx_seq_one_letter_code
_entity_poly.pdbx_strand_id
1 'polypeptide(L)'
;MDGWLTVLTTAGNVVGVALIFAGVVRYIASGSVPALLIAMAVLVVGPGEDVLKRWVRARAGSLKEAERWETVVDRATSLLFLLLLLAAVILV
;
A
#
# COMPACT_ATOMS: atom_id res chain seq x y z
N MET A 1 -15.48 18.77 -11.18
CA MET A 1 -14.83 17.45 -11.39
C MET A 1 -14.12 16.95 -10.14
N ASP A 2 -13.87 17.82 -9.16
CA ASP A 2 -13.04 17.52 -7.98
C ASP A 2 -13.75 16.70 -6.89
N GLY A 3 -15.09 16.80 -6.80
CA GLY A 3 -15.86 16.11 -5.74
C GLY A 3 -15.78 14.58 -5.81
N TRP A 4 -15.77 13.99 -7.02
CA TRP A 4 -15.68 12.53 -7.19
C TRP A 4 -14.32 11.97 -6.80
N LEU A 5 -13.24 12.71 -7.10
CA LEU A 5 -11.89 12.34 -6.68
C LEU A 5 -11.79 12.30 -5.16
N THR A 6 -12.28 13.35 -4.48
CA THR A 6 -12.29 13.38 -3.00
C THR A 6 -13.09 12.22 -2.41
N VAL A 7 -14.28 11.93 -2.94
CA VAL A 7 -15.12 10.82 -2.45
C VAL A 7 -14.40 9.48 -2.61
N LEU A 8 -13.81 9.21 -3.78
CA LEU A 8 -13.07 7.96 -4.04
C LEU A 8 -11.84 7.83 -3.13
N THR A 9 -11.09 8.92 -2.94
CA THR A 9 -9.94 8.92 -2.03
C THR A 9 -10.37 8.67 -0.58
N THR A 10 -11.41 9.34 -0.09
CA THR A 10 -11.90 9.14 1.28
C THR A 10 -12.44 7.73 1.47
N ALA A 11 -13.25 7.22 0.53
CA ALA A 11 -13.76 5.86 0.58
C ALA A 11 -12.62 4.82 0.56
N GLY A 12 -11.63 5.01 -0.33
CA GLY A 12 -10.44 4.17 -0.40
C GLY A 12 -9.65 4.14 0.91
N ASN A 13 -9.46 5.31 1.54
CA ASN A 13 -8.77 5.40 2.84
C ASN A 13 -9.54 4.69 3.95
N VAL A 14 -10.86 4.89 4.03
CA VAL A 14 -11.70 4.24 5.04
C VAL A 14 -11.67 2.72 4.87
N VAL A 15 -11.84 2.23 3.63
CA VAL A 15 -11.80 0.81 3.31
C VAL A 15 -10.42 0.22 3.59
N GLY A 16 -9.35 0.93 3.22
CA GLY A 16 -7.97 0.52 3.47
C GLY A 16 -7.66 0.36 4.96
N VAL A 17 -8.05 1.35 5.77
CA VAL A 17 -7.91 1.30 7.24
C VAL A 17 -8.71 0.13 7.81
N ALA A 18 -9.97 -0.05 7.38
CA ALA A 18 -10.80 -1.15 7.84
C ALA A 18 -10.18 -2.52 7.48
N LEU A 19 -9.62 -2.68 6.28
CA LEU A 19 -8.93 -3.90 5.85
C LEU A 19 -7.69 -4.19 6.70
N ILE A 20 -6.87 -3.17 6.99
CA ILE A 20 -5.69 -3.32 7.84
C ILE A 20 -6.10 -3.78 9.24
N PHE A 21 -7.08 -3.09 9.85
CA PHE A 21 -7.59 -3.47 11.18
C PHE A 21 -8.18 -4.87 11.19
N ALA A 22 -9.03 -5.21 10.22
CA ALA A 22 -9.65 -6.52 10.13
C ALA A 22 -8.60 -7.64 9.96
N GLY A 23 -7.60 -7.43 9.12
CA GLY A 23 -6.51 -8.38 8.92
C GLY A 23 -5.67 -8.60 10.17
N VAL A 24 -5.31 -7.51 10.88
CA VAL A 24 -4.58 -7.59 12.15
C VAL A 24 -5.39 -8.28 13.24
N VAL A 25 -6.66 -7.92 13.41
CA VAL A 25 -7.56 -8.55 14.40
C VAL A 25 -7.71 -10.04 14.11
N ARG A 26 -7.91 -10.42 12.84
CA ARG A 26 -8.02 -11.82 12.45
C ARG A 26 -6.72 -12.60 12.68
N TYR A 27 -5.57 -11.99 12.44
CA TYR A 27 -4.28 -12.59 12.77
C TYR A 27 -4.14 -12.84 14.28
N ILE A 28 -4.49 -11.85 15.12
CA ILE A 28 -4.42 -11.99 16.58
C ILE A 28 -5.39 -13.05 17.09
N ALA A 29 -6.61 -13.11 16.53
CA ALA A 29 -7.66 -14.00 17.01
C ALA A 29 -7.48 -15.46 16.56
N SER A 30 -7.01 -15.70 15.33
CA SER A 30 -6.95 -17.06 14.77
C SER A 30 -5.59 -17.46 14.19
N GLY A 31 -4.55 -16.65 14.38
CA GLY A 31 -3.21 -16.90 13.82
C GLY A 31 -3.15 -16.87 12.29
N SER A 32 -4.17 -16.30 11.62
CA SER A 32 -4.29 -16.33 10.16
C SER A 32 -3.23 -15.46 9.50
N VAL A 33 -2.11 -16.08 9.11
CA VAL A 33 -1.02 -15.43 8.36
C VAL A 33 -1.51 -14.81 7.05
N PRO A 34 -2.40 -15.43 6.25
CA PRO A 34 -2.95 -14.81 5.05
C PRO A 34 -3.62 -13.46 5.30
N ALA A 35 -4.39 -13.34 6.40
CA ALA A 35 -5.06 -12.10 6.75
C ALA A 35 -4.07 -10.97 7.07
N LEU A 36 -2.96 -11.29 7.74
CA LEU A 36 -1.88 -10.34 8.01
C LEU A 36 -1.17 -9.90 6.73
N LEU A 37 -0.89 -10.85 5.81
CA LEU A 37 -0.25 -10.55 4.54
C LEU A 37 -1.10 -9.61 3.67
N ILE A 38 -2.42 -9.78 3.66
CA ILE A 38 -3.34 -8.87 2.98
C ILE A 38 -3.29 -7.48 3.62
N ALA A 39 -3.33 -7.38 4.96
CA ALA A 39 -3.21 -6.09 5.65
C ALA A 39 -1.89 -5.37 5.31
N MET A 40 -0.78 -6.11 5.29
CA MET A 40 0.52 -5.58 4.90
C MET A 40 0.56 -5.13 3.44
N ALA A 41 -0.08 -5.86 2.52
CA ALA A 41 -0.16 -5.50 1.11
C ALA A 41 -0.86 -4.14 0.92
N VAL A 42 -1.99 -3.93 1.61
CA VAL A 42 -2.73 -2.66 1.60
C VAL A 42 -1.88 -1.51 2.18
N LEU A 43 -1.16 -1.77 3.27
CA LEU A 43 -0.28 -0.79 3.90
C LEU A 43 0.85 -0.34 2.95
N VAL A 44 1.46 -1.29 2.22
CA VAL A 44 2.58 -1.02 1.32
C VAL A 44 2.16 -0.17 0.12
N VAL A 45 1.08 -0.55 -0.57
CA VAL A 45 0.66 0.13 -1.82
C VAL A 45 -0.05 1.47 -1.57
N GLY A 46 -0.61 1.68 -0.38
CA GLY A 46 -1.23 2.97 -0.02
C GLY A 46 -0.24 3.88 0.72
N PRO A 47 -0.36 3.97 2.06
CA PRO A 47 0.42 4.93 2.85
C PRO A 47 1.93 4.71 2.76
N GLY A 48 2.39 3.45 2.63
CA GLY A 48 3.81 3.13 2.49
C GLY A 48 4.40 3.75 1.23
N GLU A 49 3.79 3.49 0.08
CA GLU A 49 4.19 4.04 -1.21
C GLU A 49 4.23 5.57 -1.20
N ASP A 50 3.19 6.21 -0.66
CA ASP A 50 3.12 7.67 -0.56
C ASP A 50 4.26 8.27 0.28
N VAL A 51 4.65 7.58 1.36
CA VAL A 51 5.77 8.00 2.20
C VAL A 51 7.10 7.83 1.46
N LEU A 52 7.30 6.71 0.76
CA LEU A 52 8.51 6.50 -0.05
C LEU A 52 8.61 7.52 -1.19
N LYS A 53 7.51 7.78 -1.92
CA LYS A 53 7.45 8.79 -2.98
C LYS A 53 7.80 10.19 -2.45
N ARG A 54 7.23 10.59 -1.30
CA ARG A 54 7.58 11.85 -0.63
C ARG A 54 9.05 11.91 -0.22
N TRP A 55 9.60 10.81 0.27
CA TRP A 55 10.99 10.74 0.70
C TRP A 55 11.98 10.86 -0.47
N VAL A 56 11.74 10.16 -1.60
CA VAL A 56 12.59 10.29 -2.80
C VAL A 56 12.47 11.68 -3.42
N ARG A 57 11.27 12.27 -3.45
CA ARG A 57 11.06 13.64 -3.93
C ARG A 57 11.84 14.66 -3.11
N ALA A 58 11.88 14.50 -1.79
CA ALA A 58 12.63 15.38 -0.90
C ALA A 58 14.17 15.28 -1.06
N ARG A 59 14.67 14.18 -1.63
CA ARG A 59 16.11 13.93 -1.83
C ARG A 59 16.61 14.16 -3.25
N ALA A 60 15.71 14.29 -4.22
CA ALA A 60 16.08 14.45 -5.62
C ALA A 60 16.71 15.83 -5.88
N GLY A 61 17.80 15.87 -6.64
CA GLY A 61 18.47 17.12 -7.04
C GLY A 61 17.76 17.83 -8.19
N SER A 62 16.82 17.16 -8.86
CA SER A 62 16.03 17.71 -9.96
C SER A 62 14.66 17.05 -10.09
N LEU A 63 13.70 17.72 -10.75
CA LEU A 63 12.37 17.18 -11.00
C LEU A 63 12.40 15.88 -11.82
N LYS A 64 13.26 15.83 -12.84
CA LYS A 64 13.42 14.65 -13.71
C LYS A 64 13.96 13.44 -12.93
N GLU A 65 14.83 13.69 -11.96
CA GLU A 65 15.35 12.65 -11.08
C GLU A 65 14.27 12.17 -10.10
N ALA A 66 13.47 13.08 -9.54
CA ALA A 66 12.35 12.74 -8.67
C ALA A 66 11.33 11.83 -9.36
N GLU A 67 10.91 12.16 -10.59
CA GLU A 67 9.98 11.34 -11.38
C GLU A 67 10.52 9.93 -11.64
N ARG A 68 11.82 9.82 -11.93
CA ARG A 68 12.48 8.53 -12.15
C ARG A 68 12.45 7.68 -10.88
N TRP A 69 12.78 8.26 -9.72
CA TRP A 69 12.74 7.55 -8.45
C TRP A 69 11.32 7.20 -8.02
N GLU A 70 10.34 8.09 -8.22
CA GLU A 70 8.93 7.81 -7.95
C GLU A 70 8.42 6.63 -8.79
N THR A 71 8.83 6.54 -10.05
CA THR A 71 8.52 5.40 -10.92
C THR A 71 9.14 4.11 -10.38
N VAL A 72 10.37 4.15 -9.89
CA VAL A 72 11.02 2.97 -9.28
C VAL A 72 10.27 2.53 -8.02
N VAL A 73 9.89 3.48 -7.16
CA VAL A 73 9.09 3.20 -5.95
C VAL A 73 7.77 2.54 -6.33
N ASP A 74 7.04 3.11 -7.29
CA ASP A 74 5.75 2.60 -7.78
C ASP A 74 5.84 1.15 -8.30
N ARG A 75 6.88 0.83 -9.07
CA ARG A 75 7.11 -0.54 -9.56
C ARG A 75 7.53 -1.50 -8.45
N ALA A 76 8.34 -1.04 -7.50
CA ALA A 76 8.80 -1.85 -6.38
C ALA A 76 7.66 -2.17 -5.40
N THR A 77 6.82 -1.19 -5.06
CA THR A 77 5.64 -1.37 -4.19
C THR A 77 4.60 -2.25 -4.85
N SER A 78 4.35 -2.07 -6.16
CA SER A 78 3.47 -2.95 -6.94
C SER A 78 3.95 -4.41 -6.95
N LEU A 79 5.26 -4.64 -7.13
CA LEU A 79 5.82 -5.99 -7.08
C LEU A 79 5.69 -6.60 -5.68
N LEU A 80 6.02 -5.84 -4.63
CA LEU A 80 5.90 -6.29 -3.25
C LEU A 80 4.45 -6.61 -2.88
N PHE A 81 3.50 -5.79 -3.32
CA PHE A 81 2.07 -6.03 -3.19
C PHE A 81 1.66 -7.37 -3.80
N LEU A 82 2.05 -7.64 -5.05
CA LEU A 82 1.75 -8.90 -5.72
C LEU A 82 2.38 -10.10 -5.02
N LEU A 83 3.61 -9.98 -4.53
CA LEU A 83 4.27 -11.05 -3.77
C LEU A 83 3.55 -11.34 -2.46
N LEU A 84 3.10 -10.32 -1.73
CA LEU A 84 2.33 -10.48 -0.49
C LEU A 84 0.99 -11.14 -0.75
N LEU A 85 0.29 -10.75 -1.83
CA LEU A 85 -0.97 -11.39 -2.21
C LEU A 85 -0.77 -12.84 -2.66
N LEU A 86 0.25 -13.12 -3.47
CA LEU A 86 0.58 -14.48 -3.90
C LEU A 86 0.87 -15.37 -2.69
N ALA A 87 1.69 -14.88 -1.75
CA ALA A 87 1.97 -15.59 -0.51
C ALA A 87 0.70 -15.80 0.33
N ALA A 88 -0.18 -14.79 0.41
CA ALA A 88 -1.45 -14.91 1.12
C ALA A 88 -2.30 -16.04 0.53
N VAL A 89 -2.42 -16.11 -0.81
CA VAL A 89 -3.19 -17.14 -1.52
C VAL A 89 -2.62 -18.54 -1.33
N ILE A 90 -1.30 -18.70 -1.38
CA ILE A 90 -0.64 -20.00 -1.20
C ILE A 90 -0.78 -20.53 0.24
N LEU A 91 -0.88 -19.63 1.22
CA LEU A 91 -0.96 -19.95 2.64
C LEU A 91 -2.40 -20.05 3.18
N VAL A 92 -3.42 -19.93 2.31
CA VAL A 92 -4.83 -20.12 2.67
C VAL A 92 -5.12 -21.55 3.11
#